data_AF-A0A3N6MP25-F1
#
_entry.id   AF-A0A3N6MP25-F1
#
_cell.length_a   1.000
_cell.length_b   1.000
_cell.length_c   1.000
_cell.angle_alpha   90.00
_cell.angle_beta   90.00
_cell.angle_gamma   90.00
#
_symmetry.space_group_name_H-M   'P 1'
#
loop_
_entity.id
_entity.type
_entity.pdbx_description
1 polymer ?
#
loop_
_entity_poly.entity_id
_entity_poly.type
_entity_poly.pdbx_seq_one_letter_code
_entity_poly.pdbx_strand_id
1 'polypeptide(L)'
;MADDHPVSVALENRLMSHGIYLTEFGQIAAEDDGTASGEGGDAASDETEGERRTERTPAALEYEVVSEAETVTSAEVGAVVRTVLAISDEREWNPGRLEVTSRTTDGAVRGRWHVEREWFERLPADLTDVEFSRRVLETVTLDSERT
;
A
#
# COMPACT_ATOMS: atom_id res chain seq x y z
N MET A 1 -2.14 -22.29 11.83
CA MET A 1 -1.61 -21.24 10.95
C MET A 1 -2.57 -20.10 11.12
N ALA A 2 -2.16 -19.04 11.81
CA ALA A 2 -3.04 -17.93 12.15
C ALA A 2 -3.04 -16.99 10.94
N ASP A 3 -4.04 -17.17 10.09
CA ASP A 3 -4.38 -16.24 9.03
C ASP A 3 -4.68 -14.87 9.65
N ASP A 4 -3.74 -13.93 9.49
CA ASP A 4 -3.83 -12.52 9.88
C ASP A 4 -4.84 -11.78 8.97
N HIS A 5 -6.10 -12.23 8.95
CA HIS A 5 -7.08 -11.84 7.93
C HIS A 5 -8.14 -10.78 8.34
N PRO A 6 -7.89 -9.78 9.24
CA PRO A 6 -8.82 -8.66 9.37
C PRO A 6 -8.61 -7.57 8.29
N VAL A 7 -7.36 -7.27 7.90
CA VAL A 7 -7.05 -6.19 6.95
C VAL A 7 -7.30 -6.61 5.50
N SER A 8 -6.82 -7.79 5.09
CA SER A 8 -7.02 -8.32 3.74
C SER A 8 -8.51 -8.45 3.37
N VAL A 9 -9.32 -8.98 4.30
CA VAL A 9 -10.76 -9.13 4.12
C VAL A 9 -11.47 -7.78 4.07
N ALA A 10 -11.03 -6.79 4.86
CA ALA A 10 -11.59 -5.44 4.79
C ALA A 10 -11.27 -4.79 3.44
N LEU A 11 -10.03 -4.95 2.95
CA LEU A 11 -9.59 -4.45 1.65
C LEU A 11 -10.42 -5.07 0.54
N GLU A 12 -10.51 -6.40 0.51
CA GLU A 12 -11.27 -7.16 -0.47
C GLU A 12 -12.73 -6.66 -0.54
N ASN A 13 -13.45 -6.67 0.59
CA ASN A 13 -14.87 -6.29 0.63
C ASN A 13 -15.11 -4.87 0.11
N ARG A 14 -14.21 -3.93 0.42
CA ARG A 14 -14.35 -2.52 0.05
C ARG A 14 -13.92 -2.26 -1.40
N LEU A 15 -12.94 -3.02 -1.91
CA LEU A 15 -12.50 -2.94 -3.30
C LEU A 15 -13.50 -3.58 -4.25
N MET A 16 -14.21 -4.64 -3.84
CA MET A 16 -15.24 -5.29 -4.66
C MET A 16 -16.33 -4.31 -5.10
N SER A 17 -16.71 -3.33 -4.26
CA SER A 17 -17.70 -2.32 -4.64
C SER A 17 -17.22 -1.38 -5.76
N HIS A 18 -15.92 -1.37 -6.05
CA HIS A 18 -15.27 -0.61 -7.12
C HIS A 18 -14.95 -1.47 -8.35
N GLY A 19 -15.39 -2.73 -8.39
CA GLY A 19 -15.05 -3.67 -9.46
C GLY A 19 -13.59 -4.16 -9.41
N ILE A 20 -12.96 -4.06 -8.24
CA ILE A 20 -11.58 -4.48 -7.99
C ILE A 20 -11.62 -5.70 -7.06
N TYR A 21 -11.02 -6.80 -7.49
CA TYR A 21 -11.04 -8.10 -6.81
C TYR A 21 -9.63 -8.42 -6.33
N LEU A 22 -9.46 -8.48 -5.02
CA LEU A 22 -8.17 -8.79 -4.41
C LEU A 22 -7.79 -10.25 -4.68
N THR A 23 -6.60 -10.49 -5.22
CA THR A 23 -6.08 -11.85 -5.46
C THR A 23 -4.98 -12.22 -4.49
N GLU A 24 -4.14 -11.26 -4.11
CA GLU A 24 -3.05 -11.47 -3.16
C GLU A 24 -2.85 -10.23 -2.27
N PHE A 25 -2.59 -10.49 -0.99
CA PHE A 25 -2.15 -9.48 -0.04
C PHE A 25 -1.09 -10.07 0.88
N GLY A 26 0.00 -9.34 1.06
CA GLY A 26 1.08 -9.77 1.94
C GLY A 26 1.87 -8.59 2.47
N GLN A 27 2.40 -8.75 3.68
CA GLN A 27 3.48 -7.88 4.15
C GLN A 27 4.77 -8.30 3.44
N ILE A 28 5.48 -7.33 2.89
CA ILE A 28 6.81 -7.56 2.32
C ILE A 28 7.86 -7.19 3.36
N ALA A 29 9.02 -7.85 3.32
CA ALA A 29 10.12 -7.48 4.19
C ALA A 29 10.46 -6.01 3.93
N ALA A 30 10.56 -5.22 5.00
CA ALA A 30 11.14 -3.91 4.88
C ALA A 30 12.54 -4.08 4.32
N GLU A 31 12.80 -3.49 3.15
CA GLU A 31 14.17 -3.33 2.68
C GLU A 31 14.89 -2.62 3.83
N ASP A 32 15.88 -3.31 4.41
CA ASP A 32 16.70 -2.81 5.49
C ASP A 32 17.39 -1.55 4.94
N ASP A 33 16.78 -0.39 5.15
CA ASP A 33 17.38 0.91 4.87
C ASP A 33 18.56 0.99 5.82
N GLY A 34 19.71 0.53 5.32
CA GLY A 34 20.88 0.15 6.10
C GLY A 34 21.35 1.28 6.99
N THR A 35 20.76 1.38 8.18
CA THR A 35 21.31 2.13 9.29
C THR A 35 22.30 1.19 9.96
N ALA A 36 23.45 1.05 9.31
CA ALA A 36 24.57 0.34 9.88
C ALA A 36 25.01 1.05 11.17
N SER A 37 24.85 0.32 12.28
CA SER A 37 25.70 0.28 13.46
C SER A 37 25.92 1.58 14.25
N GLY A 38 25.11 1.74 15.29
CA GLY A 38 25.52 2.43 16.51
C GLY A 38 25.70 1.41 17.64
N GLU A 39 26.82 0.69 17.66
CA GLU A 39 27.25 -0.01 18.87
C GLU A 39 27.60 1.03 19.94
N GLY A 40 26.94 0.97 21.11
CA GLY A 40 27.42 1.68 22.29
C GLY A 40 26.40 1.90 23.39
N GLY A 41 26.42 1.02 24.40
CA GLY A 41 26.34 1.46 25.79
C GLY A 41 25.07 1.11 26.57
N ASP A 42 25.19 0.07 27.38
CA ASP A 42 24.51 -0.08 28.68
C ASP A 42 24.29 1.27 29.39
N ALA A 43 23.04 1.60 29.74
CA ALA A 43 22.57 1.64 31.13
C ALA A 43 21.26 2.42 31.29
N ALA A 44 20.35 1.79 32.04
CA ALA A 44 19.35 2.38 32.92
C ALA A 44 18.23 3.24 32.31
N SER A 45 17.07 2.58 32.21
CA SER A 45 15.73 3.04 32.58
C SER A 45 15.52 4.55 32.73
N ASP A 46 14.80 5.14 31.78
CA ASP A 46 13.90 6.26 32.04
C ASP A 46 12.72 6.17 31.06
N GLU A 47 11.55 5.85 31.62
CA GLU A 47 10.20 6.13 31.15
C GLU A 47 10.01 6.27 29.63
N THR A 48 9.97 5.14 28.92
CA THR A 48 9.47 5.10 27.54
C THR A 48 7.94 5.16 27.58
N GLU A 49 7.38 6.36 27.79
CA GLU A 49 6.08 6.72 27.22
C GLU A 49 6.27 6.93 25.70
N GLY A 50 6.72 5.88 25.03
CA GLY A 50 6.84 5.83 23.60
C GLY A 50 5.44 5.66 23.04
N GLU A 51 4.99 6.67 22.31
CA GLU A 51 3.93 6.58 21.32
C GLU A 51 3.96 5.15 20.73
N ARG A 52 2.85 4.40 20.83
CA ARG A 52 2.71 3.11 20.15
C ARG A 52 2.76 3.40 18.64
N ARG A 53 3.95 3.65 18.11
CA ARG A 53 4.20 3.90 16.71
C ARG A 53 3.99 2.54 16.07
N THR A 54 2.76 2.32 15.60
CA THR A 54 2.39 1.13 14.84
C THR A 54 3.47 0.92 13.78
N GLU A 55 4.17 -0.19 13.91
CA GLU A 55 5.32 -0.52 13.08
C GLU A 55 4.90 -0.48 11.61
N ARG A 56 5.45 0.49 10.88
CA ARG A 56 5.10 0.68 9.48
C ARG A 56 5.69 -0.45 8.67
N THR A 57 4.84 -1.37 8.26
CA THR A 57 5.26 -2.55 7.51
C THR A 57 4.91 -2.35 6.05
N PRO A 58 5.86 -2.51 5.12
CA PRO A 58 5.54 -2.43 3.72
C PRO A 58 4.65 -3.61 3.30
N ALA A 59 3.74 -3.33 2.36
CA ALA A 59 2.72 -4.27 1.94
C ALA A 59 2.67 -4.36 0.41
N ALA A 60 2.40 -5.55 -0.09
CA ALA A 60 2.13 -5.83 -1.49
C ALA A 60 0.66 -6.22 -1.67
N LEU A 61 0.08 -5.70 -2.75
CA LEU A 61 -1.31 -5.93 -3.16
C LEU A 61 -1.33 -6.39 -4.61
N GLU A 62 -2.08 -7.45 -4.88
CA GLU A 62 -2.43 -7.84 -6.24
C GLU A 62 -3.94 -7.91 -6.38
N TYR A 63 -4.46 -7.34 -7.47
CA TYR A 63 -5.88 -7.42 -7.77
C TYR A 63 -6.16 -7.55 -9.26
N GLU A 64 -7.34 -8.07 -9.55
CA GLU A 64 -7.97 -8.03 -10.86
C GLU A 64 -8.99 -6.89 -10.90
N VAL A 65 -9.05 -6.16 -12.02
CA VAL A 65 -10.00 -5.07 -12.19
C VAL A 65 -10.93 -5.33 -13.38
N VAL A 66 -12.23 -5.18 -13.16
CA VAL A 66 -13.24 -5.21 -14.22
C VAL A 66 -13.29 -3.81 -14.84
N SER A 67 -12.43 -3.59 -15.83
CA SER A 67 -12.32 -2.31 -16.54
C SER A 67 -11.95 -2.53 -18.00
N GLU A 68 -12.58 -1.75 -18.89
CA GLU A 68 -12.29 -1.72 -20.33
C GLU A 68 -10.96 -1.01 -20.65
N ALA A 69 -10.38 -0.29 -19.69
CA ALA A 69 -9.09 0.36 -19.88
C ALA A 69 -7.97 -0.69 -20.00
N GLU A 70 -7.02 -0.46 -20.90
CA GLU A 70 -5.89 -1.37 -21.11
C GLU A 70 -4.74 -1.11 -20.11
N THR A 71 -4.81 0.01 -19.38
CA THR A 71 -3.77 0.48 -18.45
C THR A 71 -4.37 0.89 -17.11
N VAL A 72 -3.52 1.00 -16.09
CA VAL A 72 -3.93 1.43 -14.74
C VAL A 72 -4.40 2.88 -14.78
N THR A 73 -5.61 3.15 -14.27
CA THR A 73 -6.23 4.48 -14.32
C THR A 73 -6.10 5.27 -13.02
N SER A 74 -6.23 6.59 -13.11
CA SER A 74 -6.28 7.49 -11.94
C SER A 74 -7.42 7.15 -10.98
N ALA A 75 -8.58 6.78 -11.53
CA ALA A 75 -9.75 6.43 -10.76
C ALA A 75 -9.54 5.13 -9.97
N GLU A 76 -8.93 4.12 -10.59
CA GLU A 76 -8.56 2.84 -9.99
C GLU A 76 -7.55 3.05 -8.85
N VAL A 77 -6.45 3.74 -9.13
CA VAL A 77 -5.43 4.09 -8.13
C VAL A 77 -6.05 4.84 -6.95
N GLY A 78 -6.83 5.88 -7.22
CA GLY A 78 -7.49 6.66 -6.17
C GLY A 78 -8.48 5.82 -5.34
N ALA A 79 -9.21 4.89 -5.96
CA ALA A 79 -10.11 3.99 -5.22
C ALA A 79 -9.33 3.05 -4.28
N VAL A 80 -8.21 2.47 -4.76
CA VAL A 80 -7.37 1.57 -3.96
C VAL A 80 -6.74 2.31 -2.79
N VAL A 81 -6.11 3.45 -3.05
CA VAL A 81 -5.45 4.26 -2.02
C VAL A 81 -6.44 4.69 -0.95
N ARG A 82 -7.58 5.28 -1.34
CA ARG A 82 -8.59 5.73 -0.38
C ARG A 82 -9.08 4.59 0.51
N THR A 83 -9.22 3.40 -0.07
CA THR A 83 -9.64 2.20 0.65
C THR A 83 -8.56 1.75 1.64
N VAL A 84 -7.30 1.71 1.20
CA VAL A 84 -6.15 1.39 2.06
C VAL A 84 -6.07 2.36 3.24
N LEU A 85 -6.19 3.66 2.99
CA LEU A 85 -6.14 4.69 4.04
C LEU A 85 -7.29 4.58 5.03
N ALA A 86 -8.52 4.36 4.54
CA ALA A 86 -9.67 4.17 5.42
C ALA A 86 -9.46 2.97 6.35
N ILE A 87 -9.04 1.83 5.81
CA ILE A 87 -8.80 0.62 6.61
C ILE A 87 -7.60 0.79 7.54
N SER A 88 -6.57 1.50 7.09
CA SER A 88 -5.41 1.86 7.91
C SER A 88 -5.83 2.62 9.17
N ASP A 89 -6.67 3.64 9.02
CA ASP A 89 -7.25 4.43 10.11
C ASP A 89 -8.16 3.58 11.01
N GLU A 90 -9.07 2.80 10.41
CA GLU A 90 -10.04 1.96 11.13
C GLU A 90 -9.41 0.80 11.91
N ARG A 91 -8.22 0.33 11.49
CA ARG A 91 -7.57 -0.88 12.02
C ARG A 91 -6.23 -0.61 12.68
N GLU A 92 -5.85 0.66 12.83
CA GLU A 92 -4.52 1.07 13.33
C GLU A 92 -3.37 0.42 12.52
N TRP A 93 -3.64 0.04 11.27
CA TRP A 93 -2.66 -0.54 10.35
C TRP A 93 -1.95 0.59 9.61
N ASN A 94 -0.63 0.54 9.51
CA ASN A 94 0.13 1.63 8.91
C ASN A 94 1.03 1.08 7.79
N PRO A 95 0.60 1.12 6.51
CA PRO A 95 1.44 0.67 5.42
C PRO A 95 2.67 1.57 5.30
N GLY A 96 3.86 0.97 5.35
CA GLY A 96 5.12 1.68 5.16
C GLY A 96 5.30 2.07 3.70
N ARG A 97 5.38 1.08 2.80
CA ARG A 97 5.39 1.23 1.35
C ARG A 97 4.29 0.34 0.81
N LEU A 98 3.56 0.76 -0.22
CA LEU A 98 2.54 -0.06 -0.85
C LEU A 98 2.98 -0.39 -2.27
N GLU A 99 3.20 -1.66 -2.58
CA GLU A 99 3.44 -2.12 -3.95
C GLU A 99 2.17 -2.76 -4.49
N VAL A 100 1.78 -2.39 -5.70
CA VAL A 100 0.50 -2.82 -6.27
C VAL A 100 0.67 -3.31 -7.69
N THR A 101 0.13 -4.49 -7.95
CA THR A 101 0.02 -5.07 -9.29
C THR A 101 -1.44 -5.15 -9.71
N SER A 102 -1.77 -4.49 -10.82
CA SER A 102 -3.10 -4.54 -11.43
C SER A 102 -3.11 -5.55 -12.56
N ARG A 103 -4.11 -6.44 -12.56
CA ARG A 103 -4.32 -7.47 -13.57
C ARG A 103 -5.68 -7.31 -14.27
N THR A 104 -5.77 -7.79 -15.50
CA THR A 104 -7.05 -8.04 -16.18
C THR A 104 -7.73 -9.26 -15.55
N THR A 105 -9.03 -9.41 -15.79
CA THR A 105 -9.80 -10.60 -15.39
C THR A 105 -9.39 -11.89 -16.11
N ASP A 106 -8.47 -11.79 -17.09
CA ASP A 106 -7.86 -12.93 -17.78
C ASP A 106 -6.48 -13.27 -17.19
N GLY A 107 -6.05 -12.55 -16.15
CA GLY A 107 -4.78 -12.74 -15.45
C GLY A 107 -3.58 -12.00 -16.05
N ALA A 108 -3.76 -11.19 -17.10
CA ALA A 108 -2.68 -10.42 -17.71
C ALA A 108 -2.33 -9.18 -16.86
N VAL A 109 -1.04 -8.88 -16.68
CA VAL A 109 -0.62 -7.68 -15.93
C VAL A 109 -0.88 -6.43 -16.76
N ARG A 110 -1.66 -5.49 -16.20
CA ARG A 110 -1.96 -4.18 -16.81
C ARG A 110 -0.90 -3.14 -16.47
N GLY A 111 -0.31 -3.27 -15.28
CA GLY A 111 0.72 -2.36 -14.79
C GLY A 111 0.99 -2.54 -13.32
N ARG A 112 2.10 -1.96 -12.88
CA ARG A 112 2.54 -1.95 -11.49
C ARG A 112 2.73 -0.52 -11.03
N TRP A 113 2.35 -0.23 -9.80
CA TRP A 113 2.51 1.09 -9.20
C TRP A 113 2.83 0.94 -7.73
N HIS A 114 3.38 1.99 -7.14
CA HIS A 114 3.71 1.96 -5.72
C HIS A 114 3.42 3.30 -5.05
N VAL A 115 3.29 3.25 -3.74
CA VAL A 115 3.18 4.42 -2.86
C VAL A 115 4.32 4.36 -1.87
N GLU A 116 5.15 5.39 -1.89
CA GLU A 116 6.27 5.55 -0.98
C GLU A 116 5.80 5.98 0.42
N ARG A 117 6.58 5.62 1.45
CA ARG A 117 6.28 5.94 2.85
C ARG A 117 6.06 7.41 3.11
N GLU A 118 6.92 8.24 2.53
CA GLU A 118 6.86 9.69 2.65
C GLU A 118 5.53 10.28 2.15
N TRP A 119 4.80 9.58 1.28
CA TRP A 119 3.52 10.05 0.76
C TRP A 119 2.39 9.77 1.74
N PHE A 120 2.43 8.61 2.43
CA PHE A 120 1.57 8.33 3.58
C PHE A 120 1.78 9.34 4.71
N GLU A 121 3.02 9.80 4.92
CA GLU A 121 3.35 10.79 5.96
C GLU A 121 2.87 12.21 5.65
N ARG A 122 2.71 12.55 4.36
CA ARG A 122 2.23 13.88 3.92
C ARG A 122 0.72 13.97 3.73
N LEU A 123 0.04 12.83 3.67
CA LEU A 123 -1.41 12.69 3.54
C LEU A 123 -2.24 13.32 4.68
N PRO A 124 -1.83 13.31 5.98
CA PRO A 124 -2.66 13.89 7.02
C PRO A 124 -2.67 15.43 7.07
N ALA A 125 -1.86 16.14 6.28
CA ALA A 125 -1.70 17.60 6.43
C ALA A 125 -1.90 18.47 5.17
N ASP A 126 -1.53 18.01 3.95
CA ASP A 126 -1.37 18.98 2.84
C ASP A 126 -1.77 18.49 1.43
N LEU A 127 -1.98 17.18 1.19
CA LEU A 127 -2.35 16.68 -0.14
C LEU A 127 -3.85 16.39 -0.27
N THR A 128 -4.49 17.02 -1.24
CA THR A 128 -5.85 16.63 -1.66
C THR A 128 -5.83 15.27 -2.39
N ASP A 129 -6.95 14.55 -2.34
CA ASP A 129 -7.17 13.26 -3.02
C ASP A 129 -6.73 13.25 -4.50
N VAL A 130 -6.91 14.38 -5.17
CA VAL A 130 -6.55 14.58 -6.58
C VAL A 130 -5.04 14.69 -6.79
N GLU A 131 -4.35 15.47 -5.94
CA GLU A 131 -2.90 15.64 -6.02
C GLU A 131 -2.17 14.35 -5.67
N PHE A 132 -2.72 13.58 -4.74
CA PHE A 132 -2.20 12.27 -4.38
C PHE A 132 -2.35 11.28 -5.54
N SER A 133 -3.55 11.22 -6.13
CA SER A 133 -3.83 10.36 -7.28
C SER A 133 -2.91 10.66 -8.46
N ARG A 134 -2.63 11.95 -8.74
CA ARG A 134 -1.67 12.36 -9.78
C ARG A 134 -0.26 11.83 -9.51
N ARG A 135 0.23 12.00 -8.28
CA ARG A 135 1.60 11.61 -7.91
C ARG A 135 1.80 10.10 -7.96
N VAL A 136 0.77 9.32 -7.59
CA VAL A 136 0.83 7.86 -7.73
C VAL A 136 0.81 7.42 -9.19
N LEU A 137 0.10 8.12 -10.07
CA LEU A 137 0.14 7.82 -11.51
C LEU A 137 1.53 8.02 -12.13
N GLU A 138 2.34 8.93 -11.58
CA GLU A 138 3.73 9.10 -12.02
C GLU A 138 4.61 7.86 -11.71
N THR A 139 4.18 7.00 -10.77
CA THR A 139 4.89 5.74 -10.43
C THR A 139 4.46 4.55 -11.27
N VAL A 140 3.37 4.69 -12.04
CA VAL A 140 2.82 3.58 -12.82
C VAL A 140 3.85 3.18 -13.86
N THR A 141 4.44 2.02 -13.64
CA THR A 141 5.27 1.33 -14.62
C THR A 141 4.35 0.40 -15.40
N LEU A 142 4.14 0.75 -16.67
CA LEU A 142 3.45 -0.14 -17.59
C LEU A 142 4.32 -1.36 -17.82
N ASP A 143 3.75 -2.56 -17.72
CA ASP A 143 4.40 -3.80 -18.15
C ASP A 143 4.43 -3.77 -19.68
N SER A 144 5.38 -3.00 -20.23
CA SER A 144 5.53 -2.79 -21.67
C SER A 144 6.27 -3.98 -22.30
N GLU A 145 5.80 -5.20 -22.09
CA GLU A 145 6.33 -6.38 -22.79
C GLU A 145 5.22 -7.39 -23.15
N ARG A 146 4.53 -7.14 -24.28
CA ARG A 146 4.45 -8.07 -25.44
C ARG A 146 3.46 -7.58 -26.51
N THR A 147 4.01 -6.93 -27.54
CA THR A 147 3.53 -7.12 -28.93
C THR A 147 4.04 -8.46 -29.45
#